data_AF-A0AAV8WZX1-F1
#
_entry.id   AF-A0AAV8WZX1-F1
#
_cell.length_a   1.000
_cell.length_b   1.000
_cell.length_c   1.000
_cell.angle_alpha   90.00
_cell.angle_beta   90.00
_cell.angle_gamma   90.00
#
_symmetry.space_group_name_H-M   'P 1'
#
loop_
_entity.id
_entity.type
_entity.pdbx_description
1 polymer ?
#
loop_
_entity_poly.entity_id
_entity_poly.type
_entity_poly.pdbx_seq_one_letter_code
_entity_poly.pdbx_strand_id
1 'polypeptide(L)' 'MRLVAHSVLAHRITYFLQLKGPSVALDSACSSSLFALEHAYKSIQLGECDNAIVVGTNIVLNQNVTTQFVK' A
#
# COMPACT_ATOMS: atom_id res chain seq x y z
N MET A 1 -2.48 -15.09 15.83
CA MET A 1 -1.14 -14.46 15.79
C MET A 1 -0.99 -13.71 14.46
N ARG A 2 -1.32 -12.42 14.39
CA ARG A 2 -1.14 -11.56 13.20
C ARG A 2 -0.11 -10.49 13.59
N LEU A 3 1.16 -10.76 13.32
CA LEU A 3 2.32 -10.03 13.89
C LEU A 3 2.91 -8.95 12.96
N VAL A 4 2.19 -8.54 11.92
CA VAL A 4 2.72 -7.56 10.94
C VAL A 4 1.76 -6.39 10.84
N ALA A 5 2.22 -5.20 11.23
CA ALA A 5 1.49 -3.95 11.03
C ALA A 5 1.44 -3.60 9.54
N HIS A 6 0.35 -2.98 9.08
CA HIS A 6 0.15 -2.61 7.67
C HIS A 6 1.31 -1.75 7.12
N SER A 7 1.85 -0.86 7.95
CA SER A 7 3.00 0.01 7.65
C SER A 7 4.31 -0.74 7.33
N VAL A 8 4.46 -1.99 7.78
CA VAL A 8 5.65 -2.82 7.52
C VAL A 8 5.74 -3.19 6.03
N LEU A 9 4.60 -3.29 5.33
CA LEU A 9 4.58 -3.63 3.90
C LEU A 9 5.31 -2.55 3.09
N ALA A 10 4.98 -1.29 3.30
CA ALA A 10 5.64 -0.17 2.63
C ALA A 10 7.11 -0.04 3.05
N HIS A 11 7.38 -0.08 4.36
CA HIS A 11 8.75 0.08 4.88
C HIS A 11 9.72 -1.00 4.43
N ARG A 12 9.27 -2.25 4.24
CA ARG A 12 10.14 -3.32 3.72
C ARG A 12 10.68 -3.01 2.34
N ILE A 13 9.84 -2.46 1.46
CA ILE A 13 10.24 -2.08 0.11
C ILE A 13 11.22 -0.91 0.16
N THR A 14 10.87 0.15 0.91
CA THR A 14 11.71 1.33 1.11
C THR A 14 13.08 0.97 1.67
N TYR A 15 13.14 0.11 2.69
CA TYR A 15 14.39 -0.35 3.29
C TYR A 15 15.23 -1.16 2.30
N PHE A 16 14.61 -2.12 1.60
CA PHE A 16 15.31 -2.99 0.65
C PHE A 16 15.89 -2.22 -0.53
N LEU A 17 15.15 -1.23 -1.04
CA LEU A 17 15.57 -0.37 -2.15
C LEU A 17 16.35 0.87 -1.71
N GLN A 18 16.63 1.02 -0.41
CA GLN A 18 17.32 2.17 0.20
C GLN A 18 16.71 3.53 -0.17
N LEU A 19 15.39 3.59 -0.30
CA LEU A 19 14.68 4.83 -0.60
C LEU A 19 14.60 5.71 0.65
N LYS A 20 14.66 7.03 0.46
CA LYS A 20 14.64 8.01 1.56
C LYS A 20 13.40 8.90 1.57
N GLY A 21 12.49 8.69 0.62
CA GLY A 21 11.25 9.46 0.49
C GLY A 21 10.11 8.95 1.38
N PRO A 22 8.90 9.50 1.20
CA PRO A 22 7.70 9.08 1.92
C PRO A 22 7.44 7.56 1.80
N SER A 23 7.11 6.91 2.92
CA SER A 23 6.88 5.46 2.99
C SER A 23 5.57 5.19 3.74
N VAL A 24 4.49 4.99 2.99
CA VAL A 24 3.13 4.88 3.53
C VAL A 24 2.42 3.63 3.01
N ALA A 25 1.63 3.00 3.89
CA ALA A 25 0.74 1.91 3.53
C ALA A 25 -0.70 2.42 3.66
N LEU A 26 -1.45 2.38 2.56
CA LEU A 26 -2.81 2.90 2.46
C LEU A 26 -3.79 1.75 2.31
N ASP A 27 -5.01 1.94 2.81
CA ASP A 27 -6.13 1.00 2.63
C ASP A 27 -7.42 1.82 2.47
N SER A 28 -7.97 1.78 1.26
CA SER A 28 -9.28 2.31 0.91
C SER A 28 -10.16 1.21 0.29
N ALA A 29 -9.99 -0.04 0.74
CA ALA A 29 -10.63 -1.23 0.17
C ALA A 29 -10.31 -1.44 -1.31
N CYS A 30 -11.31 -1.67 -2.17
CA CYS A 30 -11.12 -2.05 -3.57
C CYS A 30 -10.40 -0.99 -4.42
N SER A 31 -10.42 0.28 -4.00
CA SER A 31 -9.77 1.39 -4.71
C SER A 31 -8.35 1.67 -4.19
N SER A 32 -7.81 0.85 -3.28
CA SER A 32 -6.54 1.12 -2.60
C SER A 32 -5.37 1.39 -3.55
N SER A 33 -5.25 0.62 -4.64
CA SER A 33 -4.17 0.81 -5.61
C SER A 33 -4.29 2.11 -6.39
N LEU A 34 -5.50 2.50 -6.75
CA LEU A 34 -5.77 3.77 -7.44
C LEU A 34 -5.59 4.96 -6.50
N PHE A 35 -6.05 4.82 -5.25
CA PHE A 35 -5.84 5.83 -4.22
C PHE A 35 -4.36 6.02 -3.88
N ALA A 36 -3.58 4.94 -3.85
CA ALA A 36 -2.13 5.01 -3.68
C ALA A 36 -1.44 5.71 -4.86
N LEU A 37 -1.92 5.49 -6.09
CA LEU A 37 -1.42 6.19 -7.28
C LEU A 37 -1.72 7.69 -7.22
N GLU A 38 -2.96 8.06 -6.90
CA GLU A 38 -3.38 9.46 -6.72
C GLU A 38 -2.55 10.16 -5.64
N HIS A 39 -2.27 9.46 -4.52
CA HIS A 39 -1.43 9.98 -3.45
C HIS A 39 0.01 10.20 -3.92
N ALA A 40 0.60 9.23 -4.64
CA ALA A 40 1.95 9.37 -5.20
C ALA A 40 2.06 10.52 -6.20
N TYR A 41 1.07 10.67 -7.09
CA TYR A 41 1.00 11.79 -8.02
C TYR A 41 0.98 13.14 -7.30
N LYS A 42 0.19 13.26 -6.23
CA LYS A 42 0.13 14.46 -5.39
C LYS A 42 1.44 14.74 -4.67
N SER A 43 2.10 13.73 -4.09
CA SER A 43 3.41 13.92 -3.44
C SER A 43 4.48 14.41 -4.40
N ILE A 44 4.48 13.91 -5.65
CA ILE A 44 5.38 14.42 -6.69
C ILE A 44 5.01 15.87 -7.06
N GLN A 45 3.72 16.16 -7.26
CA GLN A 45 3.26 17.51 -7.61
C GLN A 45 3.57 18.55 -6.52
N LEU A 46 3.52 18.15 -5.25
CA LEU A 46 3.86 19.00 -4.10
C LEU A 46 5.37 19.13 -3.86
N GLY A 47 6.21 18.40 -4.61
CA GLY A 47 7.66 18.40 -4.45
C GLY A 47 8.16 17.64 -3.23
N GLU A 48 7.35 16.73 -2.66
CA GLU A 48 7.76 15.88 -1.54
C GLU A 48 8.72 14.76 -1.98
N CYS A 49 8.63 14.34 -3.25
CA CYS A 49 9.54 13.39 -3.88
C CYS A 49 9.62 13.59 -5.40
N ASP A 50 10.76 13.23 -6.01
CA ASP A 50 10.92 13.31 -7.47
C ASP A 50 10.27 12.12 -8.18
N ASN A 51 10.34 10.95 -7.56
CA ASN A 51 9.85 9.68 -8.08
C ASN A 51 9.09 8.94 -6.97
N ALA A 52 8.09 8.16 -7.34
CA ALA A 52 7.31 7.35 -6.43
C ALA A 52 7.14 5.92 -6.92
N ILE A 53 7.13 4.97 -5.99
CA ILE A 53 6.80 3.56 -6.25
C ILE A 53 5.41 3.30 -5.67
N VAL A 54 4.50 2.81 -6.52
CA VAL A 54 3.13 2.47 -6.13
C VAL A 54 2.94 0.97 -6.24
N VAL A 55 2.40 0.36 -5.19
CA VAL A 55 2.19 -1.08 -5.12
C VAL A 55 0.75 -1.36 -4.67
N GLY A 56 0.07 -2.25 -5.38
CA GLY A 56 -1.22 -2.82 -4.99
C GLY A 56 -1.10 -4.33 -4.85
N THR A 57 -1.61 -4.89 -3.75
CA THR A 57 -1.62 -6.35 -3.53
C THR A 57 -3.00 -6.79 -3.05
N ASN A 58 -3.42 -7.99 -3.45
CA ASN A 58 -4.64 -8.64 -2.99
C ASN A 58 -4.38 -10.14 -2.92
N ILE A 59 -4.57 -10.76 -1.74
CA ILE A 59 -4.38 -12.20 -1.56
C ILE A 59 -5.53 -12.75 -0.74
N VAL A 60 -6.22 -13.76 -1.28
CA VAL A 60 -7.29 -14.48 -0.60
C VAL A 60 -6.73 -15.76 0.02
N LEU A 61 -6.43 -15.73 1.31
CA LEU A 61 -5.84 -16.86 2.04
C LEU A 61 -6.83 -17.61 2.93
N ASN A 62 -7.94 -16.97 3.32
CA ASN A 62 -8.91 -17.54 4.24
C ASN A 62 -10.29 -17.55 3.58
N GLN A 63 -10.88 -18.74 3.45
CA GLN A 63 -12.20 -18.94 2.87
C GLN A 63 -13.29 -18.15 3.60
N ASN A 64 -13.14 -17.88 4.90
CA ASN A 64 -14.07 -17.06 5.66
C ASN A 64 -14.24 -15.67 5.06
N VAL A 65 -13.17 -15.07 4.51
CA VAL A 65 -13.23 -13.74 3.88
C VAL A 65 -14.16 -13.77 2.67
N THR A 66 -14.02 -14.76 1.81
CA THR A 66 -14.89 -14.92 0.64
C THR A 66 -16.35 -15.14 1.04
N THR A 67 -16.62 -15.96 2.06
CA THR A 67 -17.99 -16.21 2.50
C THR A 67 -18.72 -14.98 3.05
N GLN A 68 -17.99 -13.96 3.53
CA GLN A 68 -18.60 -12.68 3.94
C GLN A 68 -19.14 -11.86 2.77
N PHE A 69 -18.58 -12.03 1.57
CA PHE A 69 -19.00 -11.30 0.37
C PHE A 69 -20.10 -12.02 -0.44
N VAL A 70 -20.41 -13.27 -0.10
CA VAL A 70 -21.39 -14.12 -0.82
C VAL A 70 -22.77 -14.09 -0.17
N LYS A 71 -22.89 -13.49 1.03
CA LYS A 71 -24.14 -13.36 1.77
C LYS A 71 -24.70 -11.95 1.63
#